data_AF-A0A953WBY7-F1
#
_entry.id   AF-A0A953WBY7-F1
#
_cell.length_a   1.000
_cell.length_b   1.000
_cell.length_c   1.000
_cell.angle_alpha   90.00
_cell.angle_beta   90.00
_cell.angle_gamma   90.00
#
_symmetry.space_group_name_H-M   'P 1'
#
loop_
_entity.id
_entity.type
_entity.pdbx_description
1 polymer ?
#
loop_
_entity_poly.entity_id
_entity_poly.type
_entity_poly.pdbx_seq_one_letter_code
_entity_poly.pdbx_strand_id
1 'polypeptide(L)'
;MSSPDLSVVIPSVNSIEDLRGCLNALKRQDGATLEIIVVDRLGEAVQRALADEYPDVIVIPTPYDATIPEMRARGFDRVSAEA
;
A
#
# COMPACT_ATOMS: atom_id res chain seq x y z
N MET A 1 -0.50 13.33 -16.12
CA MET A 1 0.46 12.41 -15.46
C MET A 1 0.35 11.09 -16.20
N SER A 2 1.47 10.43 -16.49
CA SER A 2 1.43 9.09 -17.11
C SER A 2 0.86 8.08 -16.12
N SER A 3 0.11 7.09 -16.60
CA SER A 3 -0.31 5.94 -15.78
C SER A 3 0.93 5.22 -15.24
N PRO A 4 0.91 4.70 -13.99
CA PRO A 4 1.94 3.78 -13.52
C PRO A 4 1.94 2.50 -14.38
N ASP A 5 3.09 1.84 -14.46
CA ASP A 5 3.27 0.57 -15.17
C ASP A 5 2.66 -0.60 -14.37
N LEU A 6 2.66 -0.49 -13.04
CA LEU A 6 2.09 -1.49 -12.15
C LEU A 6 1.58 -0.87 -10.85
N SER A 7 0.36 -1.24 -10.44
CA SER A 7 -0.17 -0.93 -9.12
C SER A 7 0.03 -2.12 -8.17
N VAL A 8 0.68 -1.88 -7.03
CA VAL A 8 0.96 -2.88 -6.00
C VAL A 8 0.04 -2.65 -4.80
N VAL A 9 -0.87 -3.59 -4.56
CA VAL A 9 -1.81 -3.55 -3.42
C VAL A 9 -1.28 -4.40 -2.27
N ILE A 10 -1.11 -3.80 -1.10
CA ILE A 10 -0.53 -4.43 0.10
C ILE A 10 -1.52 -4.35 1.26
N PRO A 11 -2.16 -5.47 1.63
CA PRO A 11 -2.91 -5.56 2.89
C PRO A 11 -1.95 -5.54 4.10
N SER A 12 -1.97 -4.45 4.87
CA SER A 12 -1.22 -4.28 6.12
C SER A 12 -2.01 -4.90 7.28
N VAL A 13 -1.58 -6.11 7.68
CA VAL A 13 -2.33 -6.96 8.63
C VAL A 13 -1.50 -7.51 9.79
N ASN A 14 -0.17 -7.37 9.73
CA ASN A 14 0.78 -7.90 10.71
C ASN A 14 1.47 -6.73 11.46
N SER A 15 2.79 -6.58 11.28
CA SER A 15 3.60 -5.54 11.91
C SER A 15 4.03 -4.48 10.89
N ILE A 16 4.40 -3.30 11.39
CA ILE A 16 4.94 -2.22 10.54
C ILE A 16 6.37 -2.55 10.07
N GLU A 17 7.12 -3.34 10.82
CA GLU A 17 8.49 -3.74 10.48
C GLU A 17 8.54 -4.55 9.18
N ASP A 18 7.63 -5.52 9.03
CA ASP A 18 7.51 -6.30 7.78
C ASP A 18 7.09 -5.40 6.61
N LEU A 19 6.16 -4.47 6.86
CA LEU A 19 5.70 -3.52 5.86
C LEU A 19 6.83 -2.59 5.40
N ARG A 20 7.65 -2.05 6.30
CA ARG A 20 8.83 -1.24 5.96
C ARG A 20 9.80 -2.01 5.07
N GLY A 21 10.06 -3.28 5.39
CA GLY A 21 10.89 -4.16 4.57
C GLY A 21 10.36 -4.29 3.14
N CYS A 22 9.06 -4.53 3.00
CA CYS A 22 8.37 -4.60 1.70
C CYS A 22 8.45 -3.28 0.94
N LEU A 23 8.07 -2.15 1.54
CA LEU A 23 8.07 -0.83 0.91
C LEU A 23 9.48 -0.39 0.49
N ASN A 24 10.49 -0.66 1.32
CA ASN A 24 11.88 -0.38 0.97
C ASN A 24 12.35 -1.22 -0.22
N ALA A 25 11.90 -2.47 -0.34
CA ALA A 25 12.22 -3.31 -1.49
C ALA A 25 11.55 -2.78 -2.78
N LEU A 26 10.28 -2.37 -2.70
CA LEU A 26 9.54 -1.80 -3.83
C LEU A 26 10.16 -0.47 -4.31
N LYS A 27 10.56 0.41 -3.38
CA LYS A 27 11.23 1.68 -3.71
C LYS A 27 12.59 1.53 -4.42
N ARG A 28 13.22 0.34 -4.34
CA ARG A 28 14.49 0.04 -5.02
C ARG A 28 14.29 -0.61 -6.39
N GLN A 29 13.06 -0.83 -6.83
CA GLN A 29 12.82 -1.38 -8.17
C GLN A 29 13.05 -0.30 -9.21
N ASP A 30 13.93 -0.60 -10.17
CA ASP A 30 14.21 0.24 -11.32
C ASP A 30 13.53 -0.32 -12.58
N GLY A 31 13.22 0.54 -13.55
CA GLY A 31 12.69 0.12 -14.86
C GLY A 31 11.17 -0.01 -14.97
N ALA A 32 10.43 0.32 -13.90
CA ALA A 32 8.97 0.46 -13.93
C ALA A 32 8.52 1.54 -12.94
N THR A 33 7.49 2.29 -13.29
CA THR A 33 6.81 3.24 -12.40
C THR A 33 5.78 2.49 -11.58
N LEU A 34 5.96 2.43 -10.27
CA LEU A 34 5.07 1.73 -9.35
C LEU A 34 4.11 2.70 -8.65
N GLU A 35 2.82 2.37 -8.63
CA GLU A 35 1.87 2.93 -7.67
C GLU A 35 1.74 1.95 -6.50
N ILE A 36 1.98 2.42 -5.27
CA ILE A 36 1.93 1.56 -4.08
C ILE A 36 0.73 1.96 -3.23
N ILE A 37 -0.18 1.01 -3.02
CA ILE A 37 -1.40 1.18 -2.23
C ILE A 37 -1.34 0.24 -1.04
N VAL A 38 -1.26 0.80 0.16
CA VAL A 38 -1.35 0.06 1.42
C VAL A 38 -2.77 0.17 1.95
N VAL A 39 -3.43 -0.97 2.14
CA VAL A 39 -4.72 -1.03 2.83
C VAL A 39 -4.45 -1.43 4.27
N ASP A 40 -4.71 -0.54 5.21
CA ASP A 40 -4.26 -0.70 6.60
C ASP A 40 -5.40 -0.94 7.59
N ARG A 41 -5.29 -2.04 8.34
CA ARG A 41 -6.19 -2.36 9.47
C ARG A 41 -5.51 -2.25 10.84
N LEU A 42 -4.24 -1.84 10.90
CA LEU A 42 -3.46 -1.74 12.13
C LEU A 42 -3.68 -0.42 12.88
N GLY A 43 -4.16 0.61 12.18
CA GLY A 43 -4.69 1.83 12.77
C GLY A 43 -3.72 3.02 12.72
N GLU A 44 -4.09 4.09 13.43
CA GLU A 44 -3.50 5.43 13.26
C GLU A 44 -1.98 5.51 13.51
N ALA A 45 -1.44 4.66 14.38
CA ALA A 45 0.01 4.64 14.63
C ALA A 45 0.78 4.22 13.38
N VAL A 46 0.30 3.19 12.67
CA VAL A 46 0.91 2.72 11.42
C VAL A 46 0.67 3.74 10.31
N GLN A 47 -0.54 4.29 10.20
CA GLN A 47 -0.88 5.27 9.17
C GLN A 47 -0.03 6.54 9.26
N ARG A 48 0.23 7.05 10.48
CA ARG A 48 1.12 8.20 10.68
C ARG A 48 2.56 7.89 10.28
N ALA A 49 3.08 6.75 10.73
CA ALA A 49 4.43 6.33 10.35
C ALA A 49 4.57 6.16 8.82
N LEU A 50 3.55 5.64 8.14
CA LEU A 50 3.54 5.56 6.68
C LEU A 50 3.51 6.93 6.01
N ALA A 51 2.71 7.87 6.51
CA ALA A 51 2.67 9.22 5.98
C ALA A 51 4.01 9.96 6.14
N ASP A 52 4.71 9.74 7.26
CA ASP A 52 6.00 10.37 7.55
C ASP A 52 7.16 9.73 6.75
N GLU A 53 7.21 8.40 6.66
CA GLU A 53 8.35 7.66 6.08
C GLU A 53 8.18 7.33 4.58
N TYR A 54 6.93 7.27 4.11
CA TYR A 54 6.57 6.83 2.77
C TYR A 54 5.50 7.74 2.14
N PRO A 55 5.78 9.05 1.94
CA PRO A 55 4.79 10.02 1.49
C PRO A 55 4.18 9.72 0.11
N ASP A 56 4.87 8.94 -0.72
CA ASP A 56 4.39 8.54 -2.04
C ASP A 56 3.46 7.30 -2.02
N VAL A 57 3.28 6.67 -0.85
CA VAL A 57 2.38 5.52 -0.67
C VAL A 57 0.97 6.00 -0.40
N ILE A 58 0.01 5.44 -1.14
CA ILE A 58 -1.41 5.68 -0.90
C ILE A 58 -1.86 4.77 0.24
N VAL A 59 -2.39 5.34 1.32
CA VAL A 59 -2.89 4.58 2.48
C VAL A 59 -4.42 4.58 2.50
N ILE A 60 -5.04 3.41 2.58
CA ILE A 60 -6.49 3.20 2.69
C ILE A 60 -6.78 2.55 4.05
N PRO A 61 -7.27 3.31 5.05
CA PRO A 61 -7.69 2.75 6.33
C PRO A 61 -8.88 1.81 6.19
N THR A 62 -8.91 0.74 6.99
CA THR A 62 -10.04 -0.19 7.09
C THR A 62 -10.25 -0.65 8.54
N PRO A 63 -11.45 -1.13 8.92
CA PRO A 63 -11.68 -1.72 10.24
C PRO A 63 -10.74 -2.90 10.55
N TYR A 64 -10.43 -3.09 11.83
CA TYR A 64 -9.52 -4.14 12.31
C TYR A 64 -9.96 -5.56 11.93
N ASP A 65 -11.28 -5.79 11.84
CA ASP A 65 -11.90 -7.06 11.48
C ASP A 65 -12.00 -7.30 9.96
N ALA A 66 -11.58 -6.35 9.13
CA ALA A 66 -11.58 -6.51 7.68
C ALA A 66 -10.68 -7.69 7.27
N THR A 67 -11.22 -8.57 6.43
CA THR A 67 -10.52 -9.74 5.90
C THR A 67 -9.57 -9.34 4.77
N ILE A 68 -8.49 -10.11 4.58
CA ILE A 68 -7.53 -9.86 3.49
C ILE A 68 -8.19 -9.77 2.10
N PRO A 69 -9.20 -10.61 1.74
CA PRO A 69 -9.94 -10.45 0.49
C PRO A 69 -10.65 -9.09 0.37
N GLU A 70 -11.35 -8.62 1.42
CA GLU A 70 -12.00 -7.31 1.41
C GLU A 70 -11.00 -6.17 1.25
N MET A 71 -9.86 -6.29 1.91
CA MET A 71 -8.76 -5.32 1.80
C MET A 71 -8.22 -5.26 0.37
N ARG A 72 -8.01 -6.41 -0.28
CA ARG A 72 -7.57 -6.45 -1.69
C ARG A 72 -8.59 -5.82 -2.62
N ALA A 73 -9.88 -6.13 -2.44
CA ALA A 73 -10.96 -5.53 -3.22
C ALA A 73 -10.91 -3.99 -3.14
N ARG A 74 -10.83 -3.43 -1.93
CA ARG A 74 -10.69 -1.97 -1.72
C ARG A 74 -9.46 -1.37 -2.40
N GLY A 75 -8.34 -2.10 -2.38
CA GLY A 75 -7.13 -1.66 -3.07
C GLY A 75 -7.29 -1.68 -4.58
N PHE A 76 -7.89 -2.72 -5.13
CA PHE A 76 -8.17 -2.84 -6.57
C PHE A 76 -9.16 -1.80 -7.07
N ASP A 77 -10.13 -1.37 -6.26
CA ASP A 77 -11.03 -0.27 -6.62
C ASP A 77 -10.30 1.09 -6.78
N ARG A 78 -9.05 1.19 -6.31
CA ARG A 78 -8.26 2.43 -6.30
C ARG A 78 -7.11 2.46 -7.31
N VAL A 79 -6.73 1.33 -7.91
CA VAL A 79 -5.57 1.25 -8.81
C VAL A 79 -5.75 2.15 -10.02
N SER A 80 -4.63 2.68 -10.51
CA SER A 80 -4.60 3.50 -11.72
C SER A 80 -3.76 2.90 -12.86
N ALA A 81 -3.03 1.79 -12.64
CA ALA A 81 -2.34 1.09 -13.72
C ALA A 81 -3.33 0.47 -14.72
N GLU A 82 -3.00 0.57 -16.01
CA GLU A 82 -3.78 -0.04 -17.10
C GLU A 82 -3.49 -1.55 -17.20
N ALA A 83 -4.47 -2.30 -17.74
CA ALA A 83 -4.42 -3.77 -17.87
C ALA A 83 -3.91 -4.24 -19.23
#